data_AF-A0A949I536-F1
#
_entry.id   AF-A0A949I536-F1
#
_cell.length_a   1.000
_cell.length_b   1.000
_cell.length_c   1.000
_cell.angle_alpha   90.00
_cell.angle_beta   90.00
_cell.angle_gamma   90.00
#
_symmetry.space_group_name_H-M   'P 1'
#
loop_
_entity.id
_entity.type
_entity.pdbx_description
1 polymer ?
#
loop_
_entity_poly.entity_id
_entity_poly.type
_entity_poly.pdbx_seq_one_letter_code
_entity_poly.pdbx_strand_id
1 'polypeptide(L)' 'MAKMTAADAAVLVLEREGIDIAFGLPGAAINPLYAAMRKRGSIRHVLARHVEGASHMA' A
#
# COMPACT_ATOMS: atom_id res chain seq x y z
N MET A 1 -9.33 -16.30 -16.86
CA MET A 1 -8.25 -15.57 -16.16
C MET A 1 -8.88 -14.63 -15.15
N ALA A 2 -8.33 -14.52 -13.93
CA ALA A 2 -8.83 -13.55 -12.97
C ALA A 2 -8.56 -12.13 -13.50
N LYS A 3 -9.58 -11.25 -13.49
CA LYS A 3 -9.48 -9.88 -13.98
C LYS A 3 -9.29 -8.94 -12.79
N MET A 4 -8.09 -8.39 -12.61
CA MET A 4 -7.76 -7.43 -11.56
C MET A 4 -6.80 -6.35 -12.09
N THR A 5 -6.79 -5.18 -11.45
CA THR A 5 -5.82 -4.13 -11.77
C THR A 5 -4.43 -4.49 -11.24
N ALA A 6 -3.38 -3.89 -11.79
CA ALA A 6 -2.03 -4.08 -11.26
C ALA A 6 -1.90 -3.64 -9.79
N ALA A 7 -2.61 -2.59 -9.39
CA ALA A 7 -2.64 -2.13 -8.00
C ALA A 7 -3.35 -3.14 -7.07
N ASP A 8 -4.51 -3.67 -7.47
CA ASP A 8 -5.19 -4.72 -6.69
C ASP A 8 -4.32 -5.98 -6.54
N ALA A 9 -3.57 -6.33 -7.59
CA ALA A 9 -2.65 -7.47 -7.60
C ALA A 9 -1.45 -7.23 -6.67
N ALA A 10 -0.84 -6.04 -6.72
CA ALA A 10 0.28 -5.69 -5.84
C ALA A 10 -0.11 -5.79 -4.37
N VAL A 11 -1.25 -5.22 -3.97
CA VAL A 11 -1.72 -5.32 -2.57
C VAL A 11 -2.03 -6.76 -2.18
N LEU A 12 -2.60 -7.56 -3.08
CA LEU A 12 -2.86 -8.98 -2.82
C LEU A 12 -1.57 -9.77 -2.54
N VAL A 13 -0.49 -9.44 -3.26
CA VAL A 13 0.82 -10.06 -3.00
C VAL A 13 1.31 -9.66 -1.61
N LEU A 14 1.29 -8.37 -1.27
CA LEU A 14 1.72 -7.90 0.06
C LEU A 14 0.94 -8.59 1.20
N GLU A 15 -0.38 -8.74 1.06
CA GLU A 15 -1.22 -9.47 2.03
C GLU A 15 -0.79 -10.93 2.18
N ARG A 16 -0.50 -11.62 1.07
CA ARG A 16 -0.10 -13.03 1.07
C ARG A 16 1.28 -13.25 1.68
N GLU A 17 2.16 -12.27 1.53
CA GLU A 17 3.47 -12.23 2.21
C GLU A 17 3.33 -11.84 3.70
N GLY A 18 2.12 -11.60 4.20
CA GLY A 18 1.87 -11.31 5.61
C GLY A 18 2.11 -9.86 6.02
N ILE A 19 2.21 -8.93 5.07
CA ILE A 19 2.35 -7.50 5.39
C ILE A 19 1.01 -6.95 5.91
N ASP A 20 1.04 -6.34 7.08
CA ASP A 20 -0.11 -5.77 7.78
C ASP A 20 0.02 -4.25 8.03
N ILE A 21 1.21 -3.68 7.85
CA ILE A 21 1.51 -2.26 8.04
C ILE A 21 2.29 -1.72 6.85
N ALA A 22 1.93 -0.53 6.38
CA ALA A 22 2.66 0.21 5.36
C ALA A 22 2.96 1.64 5.82
N PHE A 23 4.15 2.14 5.52
CA PHE A 23 4.59 3.50 5.85
C PHE A 23 4.74 4.31 4.56
N GLY A 24 4.25 5.55 4.56
CA GLY A 24 4.38 6.36 3.36
C GLY A 24 3.81 7.77 3.46
N LEU A 25 4.07 8.53 2.40
CA LEU A 25 3.48 9.83 2.12
C LEU A 25 2.70 9.74 0.80
N PRO A 26 1.36 9.89 0.80
CA PRO A 26 0.56 9.81 -0.41
C PRO A 26 0.94 10.88 -1.45
N GLY A 27 0.81 10.54 -2.73
CA GLY A 27 1.05 11.42 -3.86
C GLY A 27 0.24 11.01 -5.08
N ALA A 28 -0.02 11.95 -6.00
CA ALA A 28 -0.98 11.76 -7.10
C ALA A 28 -0.73 10.48 -7.92
N ALA A 29 0.53 10.15 -8.22
CA ALA A 29 0.89 8.99 -9.03
C ALA A 29 0.65 7.64 -8.33
N ILE A 30 0.74 7.59 -7.00
CA ILE A 30 0.62 6.34 -6.22
C ILE A 30 -0.79 6.11 -5.67
N ASN A 31 -1.71 7.07 -5.84
CA ASN A 31 -3.09 6.99 -5.38
C ASN A 31 -3.84 5.69 -5.77
N PRO A 32 -3.65 5.07 -6.96
CA PRO A 32 -4.28 3.80 -7.27
C PRO A 32 -3.90 2.66 -6.31
N LEU A 33 -2.64 2.64 -5.83
CA LEU A 33 -2.18 1.65 -4.84
C LEU A 33 -2.83 1.90 -3.48
N TYR A 34 -2.88 3.15 -3.03
CA TYR A 34 -3.58 3.53 -1.80
C TYR A 34 -5.07 3.21 -1.85
N ALA A 35 -5.72 3.41 -3.01
CA ALA A 35 -7.12 3.05 -3.21
C ALA A 35 -7.31 1.51 -3.10
N ALA A 36 -6.41 0.73 -3.69
CA ALA A 36 -6.43 -0.74 -3.59
C ALA A 36 -6.20 -1.23 -2.15
N MET A 37 -5.24 -0.63 -1.42
CA MET A 37 -5.01 -0.91 0.00
C MET A 37 -6.25 -0.60 0.85
N ARG A 38 -6.84 0.59 0.65
CA ARG A 38 -8.05 1.01 1.37
C ARG A 38 -9.25 0.10 1.08
N LYS A 39 -9.39 -0.35 -0.18
CA LYS A 39 -10.47 -1.25 -0.60
C LYS A 39 -10.38 -2.63 0.06
N ARG A 40 -9.16 -3.15 0.25
CA ARG A 40 -8.91 -4.45 0.91
C ARG A 40 -8.96 -4.36 2.43
N GLY A 41 -8.49 -3.26 3.01
CA GLY A 41 -8.63 -2.96 4.44
C GLY A 41 -7.78 -3.82 5.39
N SER A 42 -6.89 -4.66 4.84
CA SER A 42 -6.00 -5.57 5.55
C SER A 42 -4.68 -4.94 5.98
N ILE A 43 -4.19 -3.94 5.24
CA ILE A 43 -2.92 -3.24 5.50
C ILE A 43 -3.21 -1.88 6.11
N ARG A 44 -2.74 -1.67 7.34
CA ARG A 44 -2.82 -0.39 8.04
C ARG A 44 -1.76 0.57 7.50
N HIS A 45 -2.18 1.73 6.99
CA HIS A 45 -1.25 2.77 6.56
C HIS A 45 -0.89 3.73 7.71
N VAL A 46 0.41 4.00 7.87
CA VAL A 46 0.96 5.02 8.76
C VAL A 46 1.49 6.18 7.91
N LEU A 47 0.84 7.34 8.06
CA LEU A 47 1.23 8.56 7.34
C LEU A 47 2.52 9.13 7.93
N ALA A 48 3.56 9.21 7.10
CA ALA A 48 4.79 9.91 7.42
C ALA A 48 4.72 11.40 7.03
N ARG A 49 5.57 12.23 7.63
CA ARG A 49 5.75 13.66 7.26
C ARG A 49 6.78 13.85 6.13
N HIS A 50 7.78 12.98 6.09
CA HIS A 50 8.87 12.99 5.12
C HIS A 50 9.09 11.58 4.60
N VAL A 51 9.51 11.43 3.35
CA VAL A 51 9.70 10.11 2.71
C VAL A 51 10.88 9.38 3.33
N GLU A 52 11.94 10.08 3.71
CA GLU A 52 13.09 9.49 4.42
C GLU A 52 12.66 8.87 5.75
N GLY A 53 11.76 9.54 6.48
CA GLY A 53 11.18 9.02 7.71
C GLY A 53 10.33 7.76 7.48
N ALA A 54 9.57 7.70 6.38
CA ALA A 54 8.85 6.47 6.00
C ALA A 54 9.81 5.31 5.72
N SER A 55 10.91 5.58 5.02
CA SER A 55 11.93 4.58 4.69
C SER A 55 12.64 4.01 5.91
N HIS A 56 12.88 4.81 6.96
CA HIS A 56 13.49 4.32 8.20
C HIS A 56 12.55 3.47 9.08
N MET A 57 11.23 3.59 8.89
CA MET A 57 10.24 2.81 9.65
C MET A 57 9.97 1.42 9.05
N ALA A 58 10.29 1.22 7.78
CA ALA A 58 10.05 0.00 7.03
C ALA A 58 11.29 -0.91 6.99
#